data_AF-A0A923RV77-F1
#
_entry.id   AF-A0A923RV77-F1
#
_cell.length_a   1.000
_cell.length_b   1.000
_cell.length_c   1.000
_cell.angle_alpha   90.00
_cell.angle_beta   90.00
_cell.angle_gamma   90.00
#
_symmetry.space_group_name_H-M   'P 1'
#
loop_
_entity.id
_entity.type
_entity.pdbx_description
1 polymer ?
#
loop_
_entity_poly.entity_id
_entity_poly.type
_entity_poly.pdbx_seq_one_letter_code
_entity_poly.pdbx_strand_id
1 'polypeptide(L)'
;MGKKVRICLERQRLGMDENGKPCPAGICLTLGDEDGEEMTGAEYETFLQQVKIEEVLRLACLDKLYTPADCRLITPDEYDRKYGEDEPC
;
A
#
# COMPACT_ATOMS: atom_id res chain seq x y z
N MET A 1 -11.60 17.40 -12.32
CA MET A 1 -11.25 15.99 -12.08
C MET A 1 -9.99 15.94 -11.24
N GLY A 2 -9.99 15.21 -10.13
CA GLY A 2 -8.75 14.91 -9.39
C GLY A 2 -7.99 13.79 -10.08
N LYS A 3 -6.66 13.77 -9.93
CA LYS A 3 -5.82 12.66 -10.40
C LYS A 3 -6.06 11.41 -9.55
N LYS A 4 -5.89 10.24 -10.15
CA LYS A 4 -5.90 8.94 -9.49
C LYS A 4 -4.53 8.69 -8.85
N VAL A 5 -4.49 8.23 -7.61
CA VAL A 5 -3.23 7.92 -6.92
C VAL A 5 -3.33 6.59 -6.17
N ARG A 6 -2.28 5.77 -6.27
CA ARG A 6 -2.15 4.50 -5.55
C ARG A 6 -1.19 4.65 -4.38
N ILE A 7 -1.66 4.35 -3.16
CA ILE A 7 -0.84 4.29 -1.96
C ILE A 7 -0.74 2.84 -1.53
N CYS A 8 0.44 2.25 -1.67
CA CYS A 8 0.67 0.86 -1.30
C CYS A 8 1.54 0.74 -0.04
N LEU A 9 1.18 -0.22 0.82
CA LEU A 9 1.81 -0.54 2.08
C LEU A 9 2.13 -2.02 2.13
N GLU A 10 3.26 -2.36 2.73
CA GLU A 10 3.60 -3.72 3.13
C GLU A 10 3.60 -3.80 4.66
N ARG A 11 2.71 -4.62 5.23
CA ARG A 11 2.79 -5.02 6.63
C ARG A 11 3.78 -6.18 6.72
N GLN A 12 4.86 -6.03 7.48
CA GLN A 12 5.94 -7.01 7.50
C GLN A 12 5.62 -8.28 8.31
N ARG A 13 4.61 -8.23 9.19
CA ARG A 13 4.23 -9.33 10.08
C ARG A 13 2.72 -9.48 10.18
N LEU A 14 2.08 -10.01 9.13
CA LEU A 14 0.66 -10.36 9.18
C LEU A 14 0.41 -11.62 10.03
N GLY A 15 1.28 -12.61 9.88
CA GLY A 15 1.25 -13.89 10.59
C GLY A 15 2.60 -14.62 10.50
N MET A 16 2.63 -15.86 10.94
CA MET A 16 3.78 -16.75 10.76
C MET A 16 3.38 -17.91 9.83
N ASP A 17 4.27 -18.25 8.91
CA ASP A 17 4.17 -19.46 8.10
C ASP A 17 4.42 -20.73 8.92
N GLU A 18 4.20 -21.91 8.35
CA GLU A 18 4.49 -23.23 8.97
C GLU A 18 5.94 -23.37 9.45
N ASN A 19 6.87 -22.61 8.87
CA ASN A 19 8.28 -22.59 9.26
C ASN A 19 8.64 -21.49 10.29
N GLY A 20 7.64 -20.78 10.85
CA GLY A 20 7.86 -19.68 11.79
C GLY A 20 8.40 -18.39 11.16
N LYS A 21 8.41 -18.29 9.82
CA LYS A 21 8.82 -17.09 9.09
C LYS A 21 7.67 -16.09 9.05
N PRO A 22 7.90 -14.79 9.30
CA PRO A 22 6.85 -13.80 9.20
C PRO A 22 6.35 -13.68 7.76
N CYS A 23 5.04 -13.78 7.57
CA CYS A 23 4.37 -13.54 6.29
C CYS A 23 4.02 -12.06 6.19
N PRO A 24 4.59 -11.33 5.21
CA PRO A 24 4.17 -9.97 4.92
C PRO A 24 2.84 -9.98 4.18
N ALA A 25 2.15 -8.84 4.23
CA ALA A 25 0.92 -8.63 3.48
C ALA A 25 0.91 -7.26 2.80
N GLY A 26 0.54 -7.26 1.54
CA GLY A 26 0.34 -6.04 0.75
C GLY A 26 -1.05 -5.47 0.99
N ILE A 27 -1.11 -4.14 1.06
CA ILE A 27 -2.35 -3.37 1.03
C ILE A 27 -2.14 -2.25 0.02
N CYS A 28 -2.99 -2.10 -0.98
CA CYS A 28 -2.95 -0.94 -1.85
C CYS A 28 -4.30 -0.23 -1.94
N LEU A 29 -4.27 1.08 -1.73
CA LEU A 29 -5.43 1.96 -1.74
C LEU A 29 -5.37 2.85 -2.97
N THR A 30 -6.47 2.91 -3.71
CA THR A 30 -6.64 3.82 -4.83
C THR A 30 -7.51 4.98 -4.39
N LEU A 31 -7.00 6.21 -4.53
CA LEU A 31 -7.73 7.45 -4.23
C LEU A 31 -7.94 8.25 -5.52
N GLY A 32 -9.09 8.91 -5.63
CA GLY A 32 -9.47 9.68 -6.80
C GLY A 32 -10.47 8.96 -7.68
N ASP A 33 -10.64 9.48 -8.89
CA ASP A 33 -11.58 8.93 -9.88
C ASP A 33 -10.97 7.67 -10.52
N GLU A 34 -11.79 6.64 -10.77
CA GLU A 34 -11.31 5.37 -11.33
C GLU A 34 -10.76 5.56 -12.76
N ASP A 35 -11.39 6.46 -13.52
CA ASP A 35 -11.04 6.89 -14.88
C ASP A 35 -10.11 8.12 -14.89
N GLY A 36 -9.67 8.58 -13.71
CA GLY A 36 -8.77 9.72 -13.56
C GLY A 36 -7.34 9.42 -14.06
N GLU A 37 -6.65 10.46 -14.55
CA GLU A 37 -5.23 10.36 -14.91
C GLU A 37 -4.40 9.94 -13.70
N GLU A 38 -3.54 8.93 -13.87
CA GLU A 38 -2.70 8.42 -12.79
C GLU A 38 -1.55 9.39 -12.46
N MET A 39 -1.41 9.70 -11.17
CA MET A 39 -0.30 10.46 -10.63
C MET A 39 0.98 9.62 -10.69
N THR A 40 1.97 10.09 -11.43
CA THR A 40 3.24 9.37 -11.69
C THR A 40 4.45 10.30 -11.60
N GLY A 41 5.66 9.71 -11.63
CA GLY A 41 6.93 10.45 -11.65
C GLY A 41 7.15 11.36 -10.43
N ALA A 42 7.75 12.53 -10.66
CA ALA A 42 8.15 13.45 -9.59
C ALA A 42 6.96 13.98 -8.75
N GLU A 43 5.77 14.07 -9.34
CA GLU A 43 4.56 14.47 -8.62
C GLU A 43 4.17 13.40 -7.58
N TYR A 44 4.22 12.12 -7.99
CA TYR A 44 3.97 10.99 -7.10
C TYR A 44 5.02 10.91 -5.99
N GLU A 45 6.31 11.08 -6.31
CA GLU A 45 7.38 11.06 -5.31
C GLU A 45 7.21 12.15 -4.25
N THR A 46 6.86 13.36 -4.68
CA THR A 46 6.59 14.50 -3.78
C THR A 46 5.37 14.24 -2.90
N PHE A 47 4.32 13.64 -3.46
CA PHE A 47 3.14 13.23 -2.71
C PHE A 47 3.49 12.17 -1.67
N LEU A 48 4.22 11.12 -2.05
CA LEU A 48 4.58 10.01 -1.17
C LEU A 48 5.40 10.45 0.04
N GLN A 49 6.24 11.48 -0.10
CA GLN A 49 6.98 12.08 1.03
C GLN A 49 6.09 12.74 2.09
N GLN A 50 4.88 13.17 1.71
CA GLN A 50 3.91 13.77 2.63
C GLN A 50 2.99 12.72 3.26
N VAL A 51 2.92 11.52 2.68
CA VAL A 51 2.08 10.42 3.17
C VAL A 51 2.64 9.88 4.49
N LYS A 52 1.79 9.85 5.51
CA LYS A 52 2.09 9.23 6.80
C LYS A 52 1.38 7.89 6.91
N ILE A 53 2.12 6.84 7.25
CA ILE A 53 1.58 5.48 7.40
C ILE A 53 0.39 5.45 8.38
N GLU A 54 0.48 6.17 9.50
CA GLU A 54 -0.62 6.27 10.48
C GLU A 54 -1.92 6.77 9.85
N GLU A 55 -1.85 7.79 8.99
CA GLU A 55 -3.01 8.37 8.34
C GLU A 55 -3.59 7.44 7.28
N VAL A 56 -2.73 6.72 6.54
CA VAL A 56 -3.17 5.71 5.57
C VAL A 56 -3.87 4.54 6.27
N LEU A 57 -3.35 4.09 7.41
CA LEU A 57 -3.98 3.04 8.22
C LEU A 57 -5.34 3.50 8.76
N ARG A 58 -5.46 4.75 9.23
CA ARG A 58 -6.75 5.34 9.64
C ARG A 58 -7.73 5.40 8.48
N LEU A 59 -7.29 5.84 7.30
CA LEU A 59 -8.12 5.93 6.10
C LEU A 59 -8.67 4.56 5.69
N ALA A 60 -7.87 3.50 5.85
CA ALA A 60 -8.26 2.12 5.57
C ALA A 60 -9.01 1.42 6.72
N CYS A 61 -9.28 2.12 7.83
CA CYS A 61 -9.84 1.55 9.07
C CYS A 61 -9.01 0.39 9.65
N LEU A 62 -7.68 0.42 9.46
CA LEU A 62 -6.71 -0.58 9.91
C LEU A 62 -5.85 -0.10 11.09
N ASP A 63 -6.02 1.15 11.54
CA ASP A 63 -5.25 1.77 12.62
C ASP A 63 -5.37 1.04 13.97
N LYS A 64 -6.44 0.25 14.16
CA LYS A 64 -6.63 -0.59 15.35
C LYS A 64 -6.03 -1.98 15.23
N LEU A 65 -5.75 -2.43 14.00
CA LEU A 65 -5.24 -3.76 13.70
C LEU A 65 -3.73 -3.74 13.49
N TYR A 66 -3.21 -2.68 12.86
CA TYR A 66 -1.82 -2.57 12.45
C TYR A 66 -1.14 -1.37 13.11
N THR A 67 0.06 -1.61 13.62
CA THR A 67 0.95 -0.55 14.11
C THR A 67 1.72 0.03 12.92
N PRO A 68 1.82 1.36 12.79
CA PRO A 68 2.56 1.99 11.68
C PRO A 68 4.04 1.55 11.61
N ALA A 69 4.65 1.18 12.75
CA ALA A 69 6.03 0.68 12.81
C ALA A 69 6.23 -0.69 12.14
N ASP A 70 5.16 -1.49 12.01
CA ASP A 70 5.19 -2.80 11.33
C ASP A 70 4.89 -2.67 9.82
N CYS A 71 4.62 -1.45 9.34
CA CYS A 71 4.26 -1.16 7.97
C CYS A 71 5.37 -0.36 7.26
N ARG A 72 5.48 -0.56 5.96
CA ARG A 72 6.40 0.18 5.09
C ARG A 72 5.65 0.65 3.84
N LEU A 73 5.82 1.91 3.46
CA LEU A 73 5.38 2.40 2.15
C LEU A 73 6.22 1.72 1.06
N ILE A 74 5.53 1.18 0.06
CA ILE A 74 6.15 0.57 -1.12
C ILE A 74 5.56 1.24 -2.37
N THR A 75 6.33 1.25 -3.45
CA THR A 75 5.84 1.80 -4.71
C THR A 75 4.75 0.89 -5.30
N PRO A 76 3.88 1.41 -6.19
CA PRO A 76 2.89 0.57 -6.89
C PRO A 76 3.55 -0.56 -7.68
N ASP A 77 4.68 -0.29 -8.32
CA ASP A 77 5.46 -1.31 -9.05
C ASP A 77 6.00 -2.40 -8.11
N GLU A 78 6.54 -2.03 -6.93
CA GLU A 78 6.94 -3.01 -5.93
C GLU A 78 5.77 -3.84 -5.39
N TYR A 79 4.59 -3.22 -5.25
CA TYR A 79 3.38 -3.91 -4.84
C TYR A 79 2.94 -4.92 -5.90
N ASP A 80 2.82 -4.49 -7.16
CA ASP A 80 2.33 -5.32 -8.26
C ASP A 80 3.26 -6.54 -8.48
N ARG A 81 4.58 -6.37 -8.35
CA ARG A 81 5.52 -7.51 -8.44
C ARG A 81 5.40 -8.53 -7.31
N LYS A 82 4.96 -8.11 -6.11
CA LYS A 82 4.89 -8.97 -4.92
C LYS A 82 3.51 -9.56 -4.68
N TYR A 83 2.47 -8.82 -5.06
CA TYR A 83 1.08 -9.05 -4.69
C TYR A 83 0.10 -8.82 -5.85
N GLY A 84 0.56 -8.38 -7.02
CA GLY A 84 -0.29 -8.08 -8.18
C GLY A 84 -0.60 -9.29 -9.07
N GLU A 85 -0.03 -10.46 -8.78
CA GLU A 85 -0.37 -11.72 -9.45
C GLU A 85 -1.52 -12.43 -8.73
N ASP A 86 -2.74 -11.96 -8.99
CA ASP A 86 -3.92 -12.83 -9.06
C ASP A 86 -4.16 -13.11 -10.56
N GLU A 87 -3.34 -13.99 -11.16
CA GLU A 87 -3.87 -14.79 -12.27
C GLU A 87 -4.98 -15.65 -11.66
N PRO A 88 -6.23 -15.61 -12.16
CA PRO A 88 -7.30 -16.42 -11.60
C PRO A 88 -6.91 -17.90 -11.67
N CYS A 89 -6.89 -18.58 -10.53
CA CYS A 89 -6.88 -20.04 -10.46
C CYS A 89 -8.09 -20.65 -11.18
#